data_AF-A0AAR2K975-F1
#
_entry.id   AF-A0AAR2K975-F1
#
_cell.length_a   1.000
_cell.length_b   1.000
_cell.length_c   1.000
_cell.angle_alpha   90.00
_cell.angle_beta   90.00
_cell.angle_gamma   90.00
#
_symmetry.space_group_name_H-M   'P 1'
#
loop_
_entity.id
_entity.type
_entity.pdbx_description
1 polymer ?
#
loop_
_entity_poly.entity_id
_entity_poly.type
_entity_poly.pdbx_seq_one_letter_code
_entity_poly.pdbx_strand_id
1 'polypeptide(L)'
;MGARAGRLLRRFNVESRAHKEISRSKPEPAPRHETYSPGPVVSEEIHSKDDPLLFRLKQVYVESKDPLKQTAVVPVLKKVERRPLRHSFPGDHLGIGEITDVPVGKVSIVEALKVLNDHKRSPQTWTLEKIAQDYSLQLKDTKALVEFFIPFEFSKWKAVRADSWLCVLTRGCAC
;
A
#
# COMPACT_ATOMS: atom_id res chain seq x y z
N MET A 1 -1.99 -50.00 -5.81
CA MET A 1 -2.24 -49.72 -7.25
C MET A 1 -3.65 -49.14 -7.57
N GLY A 2 -4.59 -48.99 -6.62
CA GLY A 2 -5.99 -48.58 -6.95
C GLY A 2 -6.22 -47.08 -7.23
N ALA A 3 -5.37 -46.18 -6.72
CA ALA A 3 -5.58 -44.73 -6.85
C ALA A 3 -5.41 -44.19 -8.29
N ARG A 4 -4.69 -44.90 -9.17
CA ARG A 4 -4.52 -44.50 -10.57
C ARG A 4 -5.74 -44.90 -11.41
N ALA A 5 -6.31 -46.08 -11.17
CA ALA A 5 -7.53 -46.54 -11.81
C ALA A 5 -8.74 -45.65 -11.47
N GLY A 6 -8.89 -45.25 -10.19
CA GLY A 6 -9.96 -44.34 -9.78
C GLY A 6 -9.91 -42.95 -10.43
N ARG A 7 -8.71 -42.44 -10.78
CA ARG A 7 -8.56 -41.16 -11.50
C ARG A 7 -8.96 -41.28 -12.97
N LEU A 8 -8.70 -42.42 -13.61
CA LEU A 8 -9.09 -42.67 -15.01
C LEU A 8 -10.60 -42.79 -15.14
N LEU A 9 -11.27 -43.48 -14.21
CA LEU A 9 -12.74 -43.57 -14.18
C LEU A 9 -13.42 -42.22 -13.94
N ARG A 10 -12.84 -41.36 -13.10
CA ARG A 10 -13.33 -39.98 -12.87
C ARG A 10 -13.19 -39.07 -14.09
N ARG A 11 -12.26 -39.37 -15.00
CA ARG A 11 -12.00 -38.61 -16.24
C ARG A 11 -12.86 -39.04 -17.42
N PHE A 12 -13.76 -40.00 -17.23
CA PHE A 12 -14.65 -40.42 -18.30
C PHE A 12 -15.70 -39.33 -18.59
N ASN A 13 -15.74 -38.88 -19.84
CA ASN A 13 -16.73 -37.95 -20.38
C ASN A 13 -16.81 -36.58 -19.64
N VAL A 14 -15.63 -36.00 -19.35
CA VAL A 14 -15.52 -34.69 -18.69
C VAL A 14 -16.08 -33.56 -19.55
N GLU A 15 -15.91 -33.63 -20.87
CA GLU A 15 -16.38 -32.60 -21.80
C GLU A 15 -17.91 -32.45 -21.78
N SER A 16 -18.66 -33.56 -21.89
CA SER A 16 -20.13 -33.50 -21.80
C SER A 16 -20.62 -33.00 -20.45
N ARG A 17 -19.91 -33.33 -19.35
CA ARG A 17 -20.23 -32.83 -18.01
C ARG A 17 -19.97 -31.34 -17.88
N ALA A 18 -18.84 -30.87 -18.42
CA ALA A 18 -18.50 -29.44 -18.46
C ALA A 18 -19.55 -28.65 -19.26
N HIS A 19 -19.92 -29.12 -20.45
CA HIS A 19 -20.96 -28.49 -21.26
C HIS A 19 -22.33 -28.45 -20.55
N LYS A 20 -22.68 -29.50 -19.80
CA LYS A 20 -23.91 -29.56 -18.99
C LYS A 20 -23.89 -28.59 -17.80
N GLU A 21 -22.73 -28.31 -17.22
CA GLU A 21 -22.59 -27.34 -16.13
C GLU A 21 -22.56 -25.91 -16.64
N ILE A 22 -21.93 -25.66 -17.78
CA ILE A 22 -21.89 -24.34 -18.44
C ILE A 22 -23.26 -23.92 -18.97
N SER A 23 -24.09 -24.87 -19.42
CA SER A 23 -25.44 -24.58 -19.93
C SER A 23 -26.47 -24.29 -18.84
N ARG A 24 -26.13 -24.51 -17.56
CA ARG A 24 -26.99 -24.10 -16.44
C ARG A 24 -26.98 -22.58 -16.33
N SER A 25 -28.10 -22.00 -15.92
CA SER A 25 -28.14 -20.59 -15.56
C SER A 25 -27.16 -20.32 -14.42
N LYS A 26 -26.53 -19.13 -14.45
CA LYS A 26 -25.65 -18.70 -13.37
C LYS A 26 -26.43 -18.68 -12.05
N PRO A 27 -25.88 -19.20 -10.95
CA PRO A 27 -26.54 -19.13 -9.66
C PRO A 27 -26.73 -17.68 -9.25
N GLU A 28 -27.73 -17.42 -8.41
CA GLU A 28 -27.94 -16.10 -7.85
C GLU A 28 -26.68 -15.64 -7.11
N PRO A 29 -26.27 -14.37 -7.28
CA PRO A 29 -25.13 -13.84 -6.57
C PRO A 29 -25.38 -13.95 -5.07
N ALA A 30 -24.32 -14.28 -4.31
CA ALA A 30 -24.41 -14.36 -2.87
C ALA A 30 -24.97 -13.06 -2.28
N PRO A 31 -25.85 -13.15 -1.26
CA PRO A 31 -26.42 -11.96 -0.61
C PRO A 31 -25.28 -11.09 -0.10
N ARG A 32 -25.32 -9.79 -0.46
CA ARG A 32 -24.36 -8.80 0.03
C ARG A 32 -24.70 -8.53 1.50
N HIS A 33 -23.70 -8.56 2.37
CA HIS A 33 -23.89 -8.14 3.76
C HIS A 33 -24.34 -6.67 3.78
N GLU A 34 -25.11 -6.28 4.78
CA GLU A 34 -25.56 -4.90 4.96
C GLU A 34 -24.35 -4.00 5.25
N THR A 35 -23.74 -3.47 4.21
CA THR A 35 -22.77 -2.40 4.34
C THR A 35 -23.56 -1.12 4.58
N TYR A 36 -23.45 -0.59 5.80
CA TYR A 36 -23.87 0.76 6.19
C TYR A 36 -25.39 0.96 6.31
N SER A 37 -25.89 0.87 7.55
CA SER A 37 -27.10 1.63 7.90
C SER A 37 -26.72 3.12 7.86
N PRO A 38 -27.44 3.97 7.11
CA PRO A 38 -27.33 5.39 7.34
C PRO A 38 -27.69 5.62 8.80
N GLY A 39 -26.81 6.32 9.53
CA GLY A 39 -27.02 6.66 10.94
C GLY A 39 -28.39 7.33 11.14
N PRO A 40 -28.87 7.37 12.40
CA PRO A 40 -30.21 7.88 12.70
C PRO A 40 -30.41 9.23 12.03
N VAL A 41 -31.50 9.34 11.28
CA VAL A 41 -31.96 10.56 10.61
C VAL A 41 -31.86 11.68 11.64
N VAL A 42 -30.92 12.60 11.41
CA VAL A 42 -30.71 13.78 12.25
C VAL A 42 -32.05 14.51 12.28
N SER A 43 -32.71 14.50 13.42
CA SER A 43 -34.06 15.06 13.60
C SER A 43 -34.09 16.50 13.10
N GLU A 44 -35.14 16.88 12.38
CA GLU A 44 -35.37 18.25 11.87
C GLU A 44 -35.29 19.31 12.99
N GLU A 45 -35.46 18.89 14.24
CA GLU A 45 -35.26 19.66 15.47
C GLU A 45 -33.87 20.32 15.53
N ILE A 46 -32.80 19.66 15.06
CA ILE A 46 -31.43 20.22 15.05
C ILE A 46 -31.28 21.34 14.02
N HIS A 47 -32.10 21.31 12.97
CA HIS A 47 -32.13 22.36 11.93
C HIS A 47 -33.08 23.51 12.30
N SER A 48 -33.95 23.31 13.29
CA SER A 48 -34.86 24.34 13.79
C SER A 48 -34.15 25.32 14.73
N LYS A 49 -34.68 26.55 14.83
CA LYS A 49 -34.06 27.64 15.57
C LYS A 49 -34.59 27.70 17.00
N ASP A 50 -33.71 27.54 17.99
CA ASP A 50 -34.07 27.63 19.41
C ASP A 50 -34.04 29.07 19.94
N ASP A 51 -35.21 29.70 20.07
CA ASP A 51 -35.38 31.03 20.65
C ASP A 51 -34.89 31.19 22.11
N PRO A 52 -35.08 30.24 23.05
CA PRO A 52 -34.58 30.39 24.41
C PRO A 52 -33.05 30.35 24.48
N LEU A 53 -32.42 29.55 23.61
CA LEU A 53 -30.96 29.49 23.51
C LEU A 53 -30.40 30.79 22.97
N LEU A 54 -31.03 31.35 21.93
CA LEU A 54 -30.65 32.64 21.37
C LEU A 54 -30.71 33.78 22.40
N PHE A 55 -31.73 33.78 23.25
CA PHE A 55 -31.85 34.79 24.31
C PHE A 55 -30.67 34.72 25.29
N ARG A 56 -30.29 33.51 25.73
CA ARG A 56 -29.14 33.30 26.63
C ARG A 56 -27.81 33.71 26.00
N LEU A 57 -27.61 33.40 24.72
CA LEU A 57 -26.39 33.77 23.99
C LEU A 57 -26.26 35.30 23.83
N LYS A 58 -27.37 36.01 23.67
CA LYS A 58 -27.36 37.49 23.60
C LYS A 58 -27.05 38.14 24.96
N GLN A 59 -27.40 37.49 26.06
CA GLN A 59 -27.14 38.01 27.40
C GLN A 59 -25.67 37.95 27.78
N VAL A 60 -24.93 36.97 27.27
CA VAL A 60 -23.50 36.78 27.58
C VAL A 60 -22.66 37.43 26.49
N TYR A 61 -22.32 38.70 26.69
CA TYR A 61 -21.35 39.39 25.84
C TYR A 61 -19.95 39.24 26.43
N VAL A 62 -19.05 38.56 25.71
CA VAL A 62 -17.65 38.38 26.09
C VAL A 62 -16.79 39.25 25.17
N GLU A 63 -16.16 40.26 25.73
CA GLU A 63 -15.08 40.99 25.05
C GLU A 63 -13.77 40.22 25.23
N SER A 64 -13.39 39.40 24.25
CA SER A 64 -12.02 38.88 24.20
C SER A 64 -11.10 40.01 23.74
N LYS A 65 -10.39 40.62 24.69
CA LYS A 65 -9.20 41.44 24.38
C LYS A 65 -8.06 40.49 24.04
N ASP A 66 -8.18 39.82 22.91
CA ASP A 66 -7.05 39.09 22.35
C ASP A 66 -5.97 40.14 22.04
N PRO A 67 -4.71 39.99 22.50
CA PRO A 67 -3.64 40.80 21.96
C PRO A 67 -3.70 40.59 20.45
N LEU A 68 -3.82 41.68 19.68
CA LEU A 68 -3.79 41.65 18.23
C LEU A 68 -2.76 40.60 17.87
N LYS A 69 -3.23 39.47 17.30
CA LYS A 69 -2.33 38.48 16.74
C LYS A 69 -1.45 39.33 15.86
N GLN A 70 -0.19 39.51 16.29
CA GLN A 70 0.85 39.87 15.36
C GLN A 70 0.55 38.96 14.21
N THR A 71 0.21 39.55 13.08
CA THR A 71 0.11 38.81 11.85
C THR A 71 1.53 38.31 11.70
N ALA A 72 1.82 37.19 12.37
CA ALA A 72 2.90 36.30 12.06
C ALA A 72 2.50 36.00 10.65
N VAL A 73 3.12 36.79 9.76
CA VAL A 73 3.10 36.67 8.33
C VAL A 73 3.12 35.18 8.17
N VAL A 74 1.97 34.59 7.82
CA VAL A 74 1.88 33.18 7.47
C VAL A 74 3.04 33.05 6.51
N PRO A 75 4.15 32.37 6.89
CA PRO A 75 5.38 32.53 6.16
C PRO A 75 4.99 32.11 4.76
N VAL A 76 4.95 33.09 3.86
CA VAL A 76 4.50 32.93 2.48
C VAL A 76 5.19 31.66 2.07
N LEU A 77 4.41 30.57 1.91
CA LEU A 77 4.94 29.22 1.76
C LEU A 77 6.02 29.37 0.72
N LYS A 78 7.29 29.40 1.16
CA LYS A 78 8.41 29.67 0.28
C LYS A 78 8.21 28.62 -0.78
N LYS A 79 7.95 29.03 -2.04
CA LYS A 79 7.65 28.11 -3.13
C LYS A 79 8.79 27.10 -3.10
N VAL A 80 8.53 25.94 -2.51
CA VAL A 80 9.57 24.94 -2.30
C VAL A 80 9.87 24.50 -3.71
N GLU A 81 11.11 24.73 -4.14
CA GLU A 81 11.55 24.30 -5.46
C GLU A 81 11.14 22.84 -5.63
N ARG A 82 10.39 22.56 -6.70
CA ARG A 82 9.87 21.23 -6.99
C ARG A 82 10.70 20.63 -8.10
N ARG A 83 11.08 19.37 -7.93
CA ARG A 83 11.75 18.58 -8.94
C ARG A 83 10.74 17.63 -9.61
N PRO A 84 10.90 17.36 -10.91
CA PRO A 84 10.13 16.31 -11.56
C PRO A 84 10.51 14.95 -10.97
N LEU A 85 9.55 14.04 -10.93
CA LEU A 85 9.79 12.65 -10.54
C LEU A 85 10.67 11.94 -11.57
N ARG A 86 11.66 11.20 -11.09
CA ARG A 86 12.49 10.34 -11.94
C ARG A 86 11.81 9.02 -12.26
N HIS A 87 10.96 8.56 -11.36
CA HIS A 87 10.32 7.27 -11.45
C HIS A 87 8.87 7.36 -11.00
N SER A 88 7.96 7.28 -11.97
CA SER A 88 6.54 7.05 -11.72
C SER A 88 6.22 5.56 -11.71
N PHE A 89 5.10 5.22 -11.07
CA PHE A 89 4.50 3.89 -11.20
C PHE A 89 3.43 3.98 -12.30
N PRO A 90 3.57 3.25 -13.42
CA PRO A 90 2.58 3.29 -14.47
C PRO A 90 1.32 2.54 -14.02
N GLY A 91 0.19 3.25 -13.94
CA GLY A 91 -1.13 2.68 -13.71
C GLY A 91 -1.79 3.10 -12.40
N ASP A 92 -3.05 3.56 -12.51
CA ASP A 92 -3.96 3.98 -11.43
C ASP A 92 -4.45 2.81 -10.54
N HIS A 93 -3.73 1.70 -10.48
CA HIS A 93 -4.19 0.48 -9.81
C HIS A 93 -4.35 0.61 -8.29
N LEU A 94 -3.74 1.64 -7.69
CA LEU A 94 -3.77 1.89 -6.24
C LEU A 94 -4.71 3.05 -5.86
N GLY A 95 -5.38 3.69 -6.82
CA GLY A 95 -6.19 4.90 -6.57
C GLY A 95 -5.39 6.10 -6.05
N ILE A 96 -4.06 6.00 -6.06
CA ILE A 96 -3.13 7.07 -5.72
C ILE A 96 -2.86 7.79 -7.03
N GLY A 97 -3.45 8.97 -7.21
CA GLY A 97 -3.28 9.76 -8.43
C GLY A 97 -1.81 9.99 -8.77
N GLU A 98 -1.52 10.08 -10.07
CA GLU A 98 -0.17 10.26 -10.61
C GLU A 98 0.46 11.53 -10.05
N ILE A 99 1.33 11.38 -9.06
CA ILE A 99 2.17 12.48 -8.57
C ILE A 99 3.15 12.78 -9.71
N THR A 100 3.26 14.05 -10.12
CA THR A 100 4.19 14.51 -11.17
C THR A 100 5.38 15.27 -10.58
N ASP A 101 5.14 16.12 -9.57
CA ASP A 101 6.15 17.00 -8.99
C ASP A 101 6.34 16.81 -7.48
N VAL A 102 7.58 16.55 -7.07
CA VAL A 102 7.98 16.36 -5.66
C VAL A 102 8.82 17.54 -5.18
N PRO A 103 8.57 18.10 -3.99
CA PRO A 103 9.40 19.16 -3.43
C PRO A 103 10.83 18.67 -3.15
N VAL A 104 11.82 19.55 -3.32
CA VAL A 104 13.22 19.27 -2.99
C VAL A 104 13.35 18.85 -1.51
N GLY A 105 14.22 17.88 -1.25
CA GLY A 105 14.38 17.28 0.08
C GLY A 105 13.34 16.20 0.44
N LYS A 106 12.35 15.93 -0.42
CA LYS A 106 11.43 14.79 -0.25
C LYS A 106 11.56 13.78 -1.39
N VAL A 107 11.11 12.56 -1.12
CA VAL A 107 11.03 11.46 -2.09
C VAL A 107 9.63 10.86 -2.08
N SER A 108 9.19 10.39 -3.24
CA SER A 108 8.00 9.54 -3.31
C SER A 108 8.32 8.13 -2.81
N ILE A 109 7.29 7.39 -2.40
CA ILE A 109 7.44 6.01 -1.95
C ILE A 109 8.05 5.13 -3.06
N VAL A 110 7.64 5.34 -4.31
CA VAL A 110 8.13 4.60 -5.48
C VAL A 110 9.63 4.84 -5.69
N GLU A 111 10.07 6.10 -5.60
CA GLU A 111 11.48 6.45 -5.69
C GLU A 111 12.28 5.86 -4.54
N ALA A 112 11.79 5.97 -3.30
CA ALA A 112 12.45 5.43 -2.12
C ALA A 112 12.67 3.91 -2.25
N LEU A 113 11.66 3.17 -2.72
CA LEU A 113 11.75 1.73 -2.93
C LEU A 113 12.78 1.37 -4.01
N LYS A 114 12.86 2.15 -5.11
CA LYS A 114 13.87 1.93 -6.16
C LYS A 114 15.28 2.19 -5.65
N VAL A 115 15.50 3.33 -5.00
CA VAL A 115 16.79 3.70 -4.38
C VAL A 115 17.30 2.59 -3.46
N LEU A 116 16.43 2.07 -2.59
CA LEU A 116 16.79 1.02 -1.65
C LEU A 116 17.11 -0.31 -2.35
N ASN A 117 16.37 -0.66 -3.40
CA ASN A 117 16.63 -1.86 -4.18
C ASN A 117 18.00 -1.77 -4.88
N ASP A 118 18.30 -0.63 -5.49
CA ASP A 118 19.56 -0.41 -6.21
C ASP A 118 20.77 -0.35 -5.27
N HIS A 119 20.62 0.29 -4.10
CA HIS A 119 21.63 0.28 -3.03
C HIS A 119 21.87 -1.14 -2.49
N LYS A 120 20.82 -1.94 -2.29
CA LYS A 120 20.96 -3.34 -1.85
C LYS A 120 21.64 -4.22 -2.90
N ARG A 121 21.40 -3.98 -4.19
CA ARG A 121 22.01 -4.75 -5.29
C ARG A 121 23.48 -4.40 -5.52
N SER A 122 23.83 -3.13 -5.42
CA SER A 122 25.17 -2.62 -5.77
C SER A 122 25.54 -1.41 -4.89
N PRO A 123 25.94 -1.65 -3.64
CA PRO A 123 26.24 -0.57 -2.69
C PRO A 123 27.46 0.27 -3.11
N GLN A 124 28.37 -0.29 -3.91
CA GLN A 124 29.57 0.41 -4.38
C GLN A 124 29.28 1.44 -5.47
N THR A 125 28.26 1.18 -6.30
CA THR A 125 27.85 2.07 -7.41
C THR A 125 26.80 3.09 -6.96
N TRP A 126 25.96 2.71 -5.99
CA TRP A 126 24.92 3.55 -5.41
C TRP A 126 25.30 3.97 -4.00
N THR A 127 26.26 4.88 -3.90
CA THR A 127 26.67 5.47 -2.62
C THR A 127 25.63 6.47 -2.11
N LEU A 128 25.63 6.71 -0.80
CA LEU A 128 24.74 7.68 -0.14
C LEU A 128 24.85 9.09 -0.74
N GLU A 129 26.06 9.47 -1.18
CA GLU A 129 26.35 10.76 -1.81
C GLU A 129 25.73 10.87 -3.20
N LYS A 130 25.83 9.80 -4.00
CA LYS A 130 25.21 9.74 -5.32
C LYS A 130 23.68 9.85 -5.21
N ILE A 131 23.08 9.12 -4.27
CA ILE A 131 21.64 9.17 -4.01
C ILE A 131 21.20 10.57 -3.57
N ALA A 132 21.98 11.22 -2.71
CA ALA A 132 21.70 12.58 -2.26
C ALA A 132 21.71 13.58 -3.42
N GLN A 133 22.67 13.48 -4.33
CA GLN A 133 22.75 14.33 -5.52
C GLN A 133 21.59 14.05 -6.49
N ASP A 134 21.32 12.78 -6.78
CA ASP A 134 20.32 12.34 -7.75
C ASP A 134 18.89 12.74 -7.38
N TYR A 135 18.57 12.77 -6.08
CA TYR A 135 17.23 13.07 -5.57
C TYR A 135 17.15 14.40 -4.82
N SER A 136 18.22 15.19 -4.83
CA SER A 136 18.34 16.47 -4.12
C SER A 136 17.95 16.34 -2.63
N LEU A 137 18.48 15.30 -1.98
CA LEU A 137 18.28 14.99 -0.56
C LEU A 137 19.48 15.44 0.27
N GLN A 138 19.26 15.68 1.56
CA GLN A 138 20.37 15.90 2.48
C GLN A 138 21.04 14.56 2.82
N LEU A 139 22.36 14.58 3.05
CA LEU A 139 23.12 13.38 3.43
C LEU A 139 22.63 12.74 4.73
N LYS A 140 22.03 13.54 5.63
CA LYS A 140 21.43 13.05 6.88
C LYS A 140 20.18 12.21 6.58
N ASP A 141 19.34 12.72 5.69
CA ASP A 141 18.08 12.07 5.33
C ASP A 141 18.33 10.82 4.50
N THR A 142 19.35 10.80 3.63
CA THR A 142 19.71 9.59 2.87
C THR A 142 20.23 8.48 3.75
N LYS A 143 21.03 8.81 4.78
CA LYS A 143 21.46 7.83 5.80
C LYS A 143 20.26 7.27 6.55
N ALA A 144 19.38 8.15 7.05
CA ALA A 144 18.16 7.75 7.74
C ALA A 144 17.26 6.88 6.86
N LEU A 145 17.15 7.19 5.56
CA LEU A 145 16.38 6.41 4.61
C LEU A 145 16.94 4.98 4.47
N VAL A 146 18.25 4.81 4.38
CA VAL A 146 18.86 3.47 4.25
C VAL A 146 18.79 2.67 5.55
N GLU A 147 18.96 3.32 6.70
CA GLU A 147 18.99 2.67 8.01
C GLU A 147 17.59 2.30 8.53
N PHE A 148 16.62 3.19 8.40
CA PHE A 148 15.31 3.03 9.04
C PHE A 148 14.23 2.50 8.09
N PHE A 149 14.38 2.67 6.77
CA PHE A 149 13.36 2.23 5.82
C PHE A 149 13.66 0.81 5.33
N ILE A 150 13.09 -0.18 6.02
CA ILE A 150 13.21 -1.61 5.68
C ILE A 150 11.90 -2.08 5.04
N PRO A 151 11.78 -2.09 3.70
CA PRO A 151 10.49 -2.28 3.05
C PRO A 151 9.93 -3.67 3.31
N PHE A 152 10.65 -4.77 3.04
CA PHE A 152 10.32 -6.13 3.49
C PHE A 152 11.58 -7.00 3.34
N GLU A 153 11.83 -7.92 4.27
CA GLU A 153 12.86 -8.96 4.13
C GLU A 153 12.21 -10.27 3.72
N PHE A 154 12.41 -10.69 2.47
CA PHE A 154 11.97 -12.00 2.03
C PHE A 154 13.06 -13.03 2.36
N SER A 155 12.71 -14.01 3.19
CA SER A 155 13.57 -15.15 3.44
C SER A 155 13.70 -15.96 2.14
N LYS A 156 14.90 -16.00 1.57
CA LYS A 156 15.22 -16.93 0.48
C LYS A 156 15.30 -18.33 1.09
N TRP A 157 14.24 -19.10 0.97
CA TRP A 157 14.29 -20.54 1.18
C TRP A 157 15.25 -21.11 0.12
N LYS A 158 16.45 -21.52 0.55
CA LYS A 158 17.31 -22.32 -0.31
C LYS A 158 16.57 -23.62 -0.56
N ALA A 159 16.15 -23.84 -1.81
CA ALA A 159 15.70 -25.15 -2.25
C ALA A 159 16.85 -26.12 -1.97
N VAL A 160 16.65 -27.02 -1.00
CA VAL A 160 17.57 -28.12 -0.75
C VAL A 160 17.53 -28.97 -2.01
N ARG A 161 18.65 -28.96 -2.74
CA ARG A 161 18.83 -29.71 -3.99
C ARG A 161 18.60 -31.20 -3.68
N ALA A 162 17.68 -31.83 -4.42
CA ALA A 162 17.23 -33.21 -4.19
C ALA A 162 18.31 -34.29 -4.44
N ASP A 163 19.52 -33.90 -4.80
CA ASP A 163 20.60 -34.81 -5.20
C ASP A 163 21.26 -35.52 -4.01
N SER A 164 20.95 -35.13 -2.77
CA SER A 164 21.52 -35.76 -1.57
C SER A 164 20.84 -37.07 -1.14
N TRP A 165 19.82 -37.54 -1.88
CA TRP A 165 19.16 -38.83 -1.60
C TRP A 165 19.70 -40.00 -2.42
N LEU A 166 20.50 -39.76 -3.47
CA LEU A 166 21.07 -40.86 -4.27
C LEU A 166 22.31 -41.52 -3.66
N CYS A 167 22.95 -40.93 -2.65
CA CYS A 167 24.15 -41.51 -2.03
C CYS A 167 23.87 -42.54 -0.92
N VAL A 168 22.64 -42.63 -0.41
CA VAL A 168 22.31 -43.55 0.71
C VAL A 168 21.78 -44.91 0.23
N LEU A 169 21.29 -45.02 -1.02
CA LEU A 169 20.71 -46.27 -1.54
C LEU A 169 21.69 -47.23 -2.25
N THR A 170 22.96 -46.84 -2.46
CA THR A 170 23.94 -47.68 -3.20
C THR A 170 25.06 -48.28 -2.35
N ARG A 171 25.08 -48.05 -1.03
CA ARG A 171 26.00 -48.70 -0.09
C ARG A 171 25.26 -49.62 0.87
N GLY A 172 24.72 -50.71 0.34
CA GLY A 172 23.98 -51.68 1.14
C GLY A 172 23.68 -53.01 0.44
N CYS A 173 24.59 -53.50 -0.43
CA CYS A 173 24.55 -54.88 -0.95
C CYS A 173 25.99 -55.34 -1.23
N ALA A 174 26.69 -55.77 -0.18
CA ALA A 174 27.86 -56.64 -0.26
C ALA A 174 27.96 -57.40 1.06
N CYS A 175 27.33 -58.58 1.10
CA CYS A 175 27.64 -59.77 1.89
C CYS A 175 26.71 -60.88 1.41
#